data_AF-A0A5N5PEE2-F1
#
_entry.id   AF-A0A5N5PEE2-F1
#
_cell.length_a   1.000
_cell.length_b   1.000
_cell.length_c   1.000
_cell.angle_alpha   90.00
_cell.angle_beta   90.00
_cell.angle_gamma   90.00
#
_symmetry.space_group_name_H-M   'P 1'
#
loop_
_entity.id
_entity.type
_entity.pdbx_description
1 polymer ?
#
loop_
_entity_poly.entity_id
_entity_poly.type
_entity_poly.pdbx_seq_one_letter_code
_entity_poly.pdbx_strand_id
1 'polypeptide(L)'
;MDTNMSPEEATALLQATTYHRKEFDRIAFRSSPREERSVQPYIVDPFPTTPTSPPSFLGRLPHELLREICLDLDIRSLFRLRQVNQLTRQVVFGLSEYQAITHHALDALRASLLTCMARYQTLSDIYDPLCDPSCAFCGLRELPVPAHSSTLLLFLPSFEFLPNC
;
A
#
# COMPACT_ATOMS: atom_id res chain seq x y z
N MET A 1 -7.62 -25.97 -36.50
CA MET A 1 -8.53 -24.93 -35.96
C MET A 1 -8.14 -23.67 -36.68
N ASP A 2 -8.84 -23.40 -37.77
CA ASP A 2 -8.41 -22.42 -38.76
C ASP A 2 -8.93 -21.05 -38.31
N THR A 3 -8.03 -20.23 -37.76
CA THR A 3 -8.34 -18.84 -37.37
C THR A 3 -8.30 -17.96 -38.61
N ASN A 4 -9.31 -18.07 -39.47
CA ASN A 4 -9.56 -17.07 -40.50
C ASN A 4 -10.48 -16.01 -39.90
N MET A 5 -9.94 -15.22 -38.96
CA MET A 5 -10.67 -14.13 -38.31
C MET A 5 -10.85 -13.00 -39.32
N SER A 6 -12.11 -12.59 -39.54
CA SER A 6 -12.42 -11.52 -40.49
C SER A 6 -11.73 -10.22 -40.04
N PRO A 7 -11.22 -9.38 -40.97
CA PRO A 7 -10.60 -8.11 -40.62
C PRO A 7 -11.53 -7.17 -39.83
N GLU A 8 -12.85 -7.32 -39.99
CA GLU A 8 -13.88 -6.58 -39.24
C GLU A 8 -13.99 -7.06 -37.79
N GLU A 9 -13.87 -8.37 -37.55
CA GLU A 9 -13.88 -8.96 -36.20
C GLU A 9 -12.62 -8.56 -35.45
N ALA A 10 -11.46 -8.54 -36.13
CA ALA A 10 -10.20 -8.10 -35.56
C ALA A 10 -10.24 -6.61 -35.15
N THR A 11 -10.86 -5.74 -35.97
CA THR A 11 -11.00 -4.32 -35.64
C THR A 11 -12.03 -4.06 -34.54
N ALA A 12 -13.13 -4.82 -34.49
CA ALA A 12 -14.09 -4.76 -33.39
C ALA A 12 -13.46 -5.21 -32.07
N LEU A 13 -12.65 -6.26 -32.08
CA LEU A 13 -11.90 -6.73 -30.91
C LEU A 13 -10.86 -5.69 -30.48
N LEU A 14 -10.11 -5.11 -31.42
CA LEU A 14 -9.19 -4.01 -31.11
C LEU A 14 -9.94 -2.81 -30.55
N GLN A 15 -11.09 -2.40 -31.09
CA GLN A 15 -11.87 -1.29 -30.54
C GLN A 15 -12.41 -1.59 -29.13
N ALA A 16 -12.89 -2.82 -28.88
CA ALA A 16 -13.39 -3.21 -27.57
C ALA A 16 -12.27 -3.28 -26.53
N THR A 17 -11.09 -3.79 -26.90
CA THR A 17 -9.94 -3.96 -26.00
C THR A 17 -9.12 -2.68 -25.82
N THR A 18 -9.05 -1.82 -26.84
CA THR A 18 -8.38 -0.51 -26.77
C THR A 18 -9.28 0.61 -26.26
N TYR A 19 -10.56 0.33 -25.99
CA TYR A 19 -11.47 1.28 -25.37
C TYR A 19 -11.01 1.62 -23.95
N HIS A 20 -10.16 2.63 -23.87
CA HIS A 20 -9.71 3.21 -22.61
C HIS A 20 -10.83 4.11 -22.08
N ARG A 21 -11.71 3.57 -21.24
CA ARG A 21 -12.74 4.36 -20.56
C ARG A 21 -12.07 5.28 -19.54
N LYS A 22 -11.85 6.54 -19.92
CA LYS A 22 -11.21 7.59 -19.08
C LYS A 22 -11.87 7.79 -17.70
N GLU A 23 -13.09 7.29 -17.53
CA GLU A 23 -13.81 7.28 -16.25
C GLU A 23 -13.17 6.33 -15.23
N PHE A 24 -12.59 5.20 -15.65
CA PHE A 24 -11.94 4.26 -14.72
C PHE A 24 -10.65 4.82 -14.13
N ASP A 25 -9.92 5.67 -14.86
CA ASP A 25 -8.77 6.40 -14.31
C ASP A 25 -9.12 7.30 -13.13
N ARG A 26 -10.39 7.72 -13.04
CA ARG A 26 -10.89 8.56 -11.95
C ARG A 26 -11.37 7.76 -10.75
N ILE A 27 -11.66 6.46 -10.93
CA ILE A 27 -12.29 5.61 -9.92
C ILE A 27 -11.28 4.65 -9.30
N ALA A 28 -10.32 4.15 -10.07
CA ALA A 28 -9.30 3.23 -9.60
C ALA A 28 -8.05 3.98 -9.10
N PHE A 29 -7.62 3.69 -7.87
CA PHE A 29 -6.29 4.10 -7.41
C PHE A 29 -5.22 3.44 -8.30
N ARG A 30 -4.37 4.25 -8.93
CA ARG A 30 -3.17 3.77 -9.63
C ARG A 30 -1.94 4.22 -8.86
N SER A 31 -1.16 3.27 -8.37
CA SER A 31 0.21 3.53 -7.92
C SER A 31 1.07 3.90 -9.13
N SER A 32 1.49 5.16 -9.21
CA SER A 32 2.53 5.57 -10.16
C SER A 32 3.88 5.42 -9.46
N PRO A 33 4.79 4.56 -9.97
CA PRO A 33 6.09 4.32 -9.34
C PRO A 33 6.94 5.59 -9.17
N ARG A 34 6.66 6.63 -9.97
CA ARG A 34 7.37 7.92 -9.92
C ARG A 34 6.90 8.81 -8.77
N GLU A 35 5.61 8.75 -8.42
CA GLU A 35 5.03 9.52 -7.32
C GLU A 35 5.31 8.88 -5.96
N GLU A 36 5.36 7.54 -5.89
CA GLU A 36 5.79 6.79 -4.70
C GLU A 36 7.19 7.18 -4.24
N ARG A 37 8.16 7.14 -5.14
CA ARG A 37 9.57 7.44 -4.81
C ARG A 37 9.77 8.84 -4.23
N SER A 38 8.92 9.79 -4.59
CA SER A 38 9.05 11.18 -4.15
C SER A 38 8.53 11.39 -2.72
N VAL A 39 7.51 10.63 -2.30
CA VAL A 39 6.85 10.82 -1.00
C VAL A 39 7.30 9.78 0.04
N GLN A 40 7.74 8.61 -0.42
CA GLN A 40 8.23 7.51 0.41
C GLN A 40 9.21 7.94 1.52
N PRO A 41 10.28 8.72 1.29
CA PRO A 41 11.23 9.05 2.36
C PRO A 41 10.59 9.85 3.50
N TYR A 42 9.57 10.66 3.23
CA TYR A 42 8.88 11.44 4.27
C TYR A 42 7.86 10.62 5.08
N ILE A 43 7.45 9.47 4.55
CA ILE A 43 6.53 8.52 5.19
C ILE A 43 7.33 7.49 5.98
N VAL A 44 8.40 6.96 5.40
CA VAL A 44 9.23 5.92 6.00
C VAL A 44 10.04 6.53 7.15
N ASP A 45 10.80 7.60 6.93
CA ASP A 45 11.82 8.01 7.90
C ASP A 45 11.36 9.11 8.87
N PRO A 46 11.79 9.05 10.14
CA PRO A 46 11.70 10.17 11.06
C PRO A 46 12.76 11.23 10.69
N PHE A 47 12.46 12.50 10.95
CA PHE A 47 13.44 13.56 10.71
C PHE A 47 14.65 13.42 11.66
N PRO A 48 15.90 13.64 11.17
CA PRO A 48 17.12 13.47 11.94
C PRO A 48 17.41 14.67 12.86
N THR A 49 16.43 15.06 13.68
CA THR A 49 16.60 16.12 14.68
C THR A 49 16.42 15.58 16.10
N THR A 50 17.13 16.14 17.06
CA THR A 50 16.89 15.84 18.48
C THR A 50 15.76 16.73 18.98
N PRO A 51 14.76 16.20 19.71
CA PRO A 51 13.67 17.02 20.23
C PRO A 51 14.21 18.02 21.26
N THR A 52 14.16 19.32 20.93
CA THR A 52 14.63 20.41 21.80
C THR A 52 13.57 20.84 22.83
N SER A 53 12.31 20.43 22.65
CA SER A 53 11.20 20.85 23.51
C SER A 53 11.02 19.93 24.73
N PRO A 54 10.50 20.46 25.86
CA PRO A 54 10.14 19.64 27.01
C PRO A 54 9.14 18.54 26.61
N PRO A 55 9.17 17.38 27.28
CA PRO A 55 8.30 16.26 26.96
C PRO A 55 6.84 16.70 27.06
N SER A 56 6.09 16.48 25.99
CA SER A 56 4.65 16.70 25.97
C SER A 56 3.97 15.77 27.00
N PHE A 57 2.68 15.99 27.29
CA PHE A 57 1.93 15.08 28.15
C PHE A 57 2.06 13.61 27.70
N LEU A 58 2.04 13.36 26.39
CA LEU A 58 2.27 12.03 25.80
C LEU A 58 3.70 11.53 26.03
N GLY A 59 4.71 12.41 26.02
CA GLY A 59 6.10 12.04 26.29
C GLY A 59 6.39 11.62 27.73
N ARG A 60 5.43 11.75 28.65
CA ARG A 60 5.53 11.25 30.04
C ARG A 60 4.99 9.83 30.20
N LEU A 61 4.34 9.28 29.18
CA LEU A 61 3.83 7.91 29.22
C LEU A 61 4.98 6.91 29.01
N PRO A 62 4.93 5.74 29.67
CA PRO A 62 5.75 4.59 29.30
C PRO A 62 5.63 4.25 27.82
N HIS A 63 6.72 3.75 27.22
CA HIS A 63 6.76 3.40 25.79
C HIS A 63 5.76 2.30 25.44
N GLU A 64 5.48 1.37 26.36
CA GLU A 64 4.51 0.29 26.19
C GLU A 64 3.10 0.84 25.98
N LEU A 65 2.66 1.79 26.83
CA LEU A 65 1.35 2.42 26.68
C LEU A 65 1.26 3.27 25.41
N LEU A 66 2.34 3.97 25.05
CA LEU A 66 2.38 4.72 23.78
C LEU A 66 2.25 3.79 22.57
N ARG A 67 2.87 2.61 22.62
CA ARG A 67 2.77 1.58 21.58
C ARG A 67 1.34 1.07 21.45
N GLU A 68 0.71 0.66 22.55
CA GLU A 68 -0.69 0.17 22.55
C GLU A 68 -1.65 1.22 22.00
N ILE A 69 -1.55 2.47 22.49
CA ILE A 69 -2.37 3.58 21.98
C ILE A 69 -2.17 3.75 20.48
N CYS A 70 -0.93 3.67 19.97
CA CYS A 70 -0.69 3.82 18.54
C CYS A 70 -1.23 2.66 17.69
N LEU A 71 -1.27 1.45 18.23
CA LEU A 71 -1.84 0.28 17.53
C LEU A 71 -3.36 0.31 17.48
N ASP A 72 -4.00 0.83 18.53
CA ASP A 72 -5.46 0.98 18.62
C ASP A 72 -6.01 2.17 17.81
N LEU A 73 -5.14 3.08 17.36
CA LEU A 73 -5.55 4.23 16.54
C LEU A 73 -5.85 3.79 15.11
N ASP A 74 -6.90 4.40 14.54
CA ASP A 74 -7.14 4.34 13.10
C ASP A 74 -5.98 5.01 12.33
N ILE A 75 -5.69 4.51 11.14
CA ILE A 75 -4.56 4.97 10.31
C ILE A 75 -4.61 6.48 10.08
N ARG A 76 -5.81 7.07 9.92
CA ARG A 76 -5.95 8.51 9.73
C ARG A 76 -5.54 9.28 10.98
N SER A 77 -5.99 8.86 12.17
CA SER A 77 -5.56 9.48 13.43
C SER A 77 -4.08 9.26 13.71
N LEU A 78 -3.54 8.09 13.38
CA LEU A 78 -2.11 7.79 13.48
C LEU A 78 -1.27 8.73 12.58
N PHE A 79 -1.70 8.95 11.33
CA PHE A 79 -1.04 9.87 10.41
C PHE A 79 -1.05 11.31 10.92
N ARG A 80 -2.16 11.74 11.54
CA ARG A 80 -2.24 13.05 12.19
C ARG A 80 -1.31 13.11 13.39
N LEU A 81 -1.29 12.09 14.25
CA LEU A 81 -0.41 12.02 15.41
C LEU A 81 1.06 12.12 15.01
N ARG A 82 1.47 11.45 13.93
CA ARG A 82 2.82 11.53 13.33
C ARG A 82 3.20 12.94 12.86
N GLN A 83 2.22 13.81 12.59
CA GLN A 83 2.44 15.20 12.17
C GLN A 83 2.46 16.20 13.35
N VAL A 84 1.99 15.82 14.55
CA VAL A 84 1.88 16.73 15.70
C VAL A 84 3.23 17.14 16.26
N ASN A 85 4.12 16.17 16.53
CA ASN A 85 5.42 16.44 17.09
C ASN A 85 6.47 15.41 16.64
N GLN A 86 7.74 15.70 16.92
CA GLN A 86 8.83 14.80 16.53
C GLN A 86 8.83 13.49 17.33
N LEU A 87 8.50 13.55 18.63
CA LEU A 87 8.47 12.39 19.50
C LEU A 87 7.43 11.36 19.01
N THR A 88 6.22 11.81 18.65
CA THR A 88 5.15 10.96 18.14
C THR A 88 5.52 10.40 16.78
N ARG A 89 6.20 11.18 15.94
CA ARG A 89 6.77 10.63 14.70
C ARG A 89 7.77 9.51 14.96
N GLN A 90 8.65 9.66 15.94
CA GLN A 90 9.61 8.61 16.32
C GLN A 90 8.93 7.40 16.93
N VAL A 91 7.93 7.60 17.79
CA VAL A 91 7.13 6.52 18.38
C VAL A 91 6.43 5.71 17.29
N VAL A 92 5.73 6.38 16.37
CA VAL A 92 5.05 5.71 15.25
C VAL A 92 6.05 4.98 14.35
N PHE A 93 7.20 5.60 14.07
CA PHE A 93 8.27 4.95 13.32
C PHE A 93 8.85 3.72 14.04
N GLY A 94 8.87 3.71 15.37
CA GLY A 94 9.35 2.59 16.17
C GLY A 94 8.42 1.37 16.18
N LEU A 95 7.22 1.46 15.60
CA LEU A 95 6.29 0.34 15.49
C LEU A 95 6.73 -0.60 14.36
N SER A 96 6.94 -1.87 14.68
CA SER A 96 7.24 -2.93 13.71
C SER A 96 6.20 -3.03 12.60
N GLU A 97 4.93 -2.89 12.96
CA GLU A 97 3.77 -2.97 12.06
C GLU A 97 3.82 -1.81 11.06
N TYR A 98 4.12 -0.60 11.54
CA TYR A 98 4.26 0.57 10.68
C TYR A 98 5.46 0.44 9.73
N GLN A 99 6.60 -0.03 10.23
CA GLN A 99 7.80 -0.25 9.39
C GLN A 99 7.53 -1.29 8.30
N ALA A 100 6.92 -2.42 8.64
CA ALA A 100 6.58 -3.47 7.69
C ALA A 100 5.61 -2.95 6.61
N ILE A 101 4.55 -2.24 7.00
CA ILE A 101 3.59 -1.68 6.05
C ILE A 101 4.25 -0.65 5.14
N THR A 102 5.04 0.28 5.68
CA THR A 102 5.68 1.32 4.88
C THR A 102 6.76 0.78 3.94
N HIS A 103 7.38 -0.35 4.27
CA HIS A 103 8.39 -1.00 3.45
C HIS A 103 7.79 -1.95 2.38
N HIS A 104 6.76 -2.72 2.74
CA HIS A 104 6.22 -3.80 1.91
C HIS A 104 4.86 -3.51 1.27
N ALA A 105 4.04 -2.64 1.86
CA ALA A 105 2.68 -2.35 1.39
C ALA A 105 2.34 -0.85 1.45
N LEU A 106 3.28 -0.02 0.99
CA LEU A 106 3.08 1.42 0.92
C LEU A 106 1.85 1.77 0.06
N ASP A 107 1.62 1.02 -1.01
CA ASP A 107 0.46 1.21 -1.89
C ASP A 107 -0.86 0.95 -1.19
N ALA A 108 -0.94 -0.09 -0.34
CA ALA A 108 -2.13 -0.37 0.45
C ALA A 108 -2.41 0.77 1.44
N LEU A 109 -1.36 1.27 2.10
CA LEU A 109 -1.46 2.41 3.01
C LEU A 109 -1.93 3.68 2.29
N ARG A 110 -1.40 3.96 1.09
CA ARG A 110 -1.82 5.12 0.28
C ARG A 110 -3.24 4.98 -0.25
N ALA A 111 -3.59 3.80 -0.77
CA ALA A 111 -4.95 3.50 -1.22
C ALA A 111 -5.95 3.70 -0.08
N SER A 112 -5.63 3.24 1.12
CA SER A 112 -6.47 3.43 2.32
C SER A 112 -6.70 4.91 2.65
N LEU A 113 -5.64 5.74 2.58
CA LEU A 113 -5.74 7.19 2.83
C LEU A 113 -6.56 7.89 1.75
N LEU A 114 -6.37 7.54 0.47
CA LEU A 114 -7.04 8.19 -0.66
C LEU A 114 -8.51 7.80 -0.79
N THR A 115 -8.84 6.54 -0.50
CA THR A 115 -10.22 6.02 -0.50
C THR A 115 -11.01 6.39 0.75
N CYS A 116 -10.41 7.16 1.67
CA CYS A 116 -10.99 7.51 2.97
C CYS A 116 -11.32 6.29 3.86
N MET A 117 -10.71 5.13 3.59
CA MET A 117 -10.84 3.92 4.39
C MET A 117 -9.99 3.98 5.66
N ALA A 118 -8.92 4.77 5.68
CA ALA A 118 -8.00 4.92 6.81
C ALA A 118 -8.61 5.30 8.17
N ARG A 119 -9.89 5.72 8.23
CA ARG A 119 -10.62 6.00 9.48
C ARG A 119 -11.35 4.78 10.07
N TYR A 120 -11.40 3.68 9.32
CA TYR A 120 -12.12 2.45 9.66
C TYR A 120 -11.20 1.26 9.86
N GLN A 121 -9.88 1.48 9.79
CA GLN A 121 -8.88 0.43 9.90
C GLN A 121 -7.69 0.93 10.72
N THR A 122 -7.14 0.02 11.51
CA THR A 122 -5.94 0.14 12.32
C THR A 122 -4.71 -0.29 11.52
N LEU A 123 -3.52 -0.21 12.14
CA LEU A 123 -2.32 -0.80 11.53
C LEU A 123 -2.42 -2.31 11.42
N SER A 124 -2.98 -2.99 12.42
CA SER A 124 -3.13 -4.45 12.44
C SER A 124 -3.98 -4.95 11.28
N ASP A 125 -5.04 -4.23 10.91
CA ASP A 125 -5.91 -4.60 9.78
C ASP A 125 -5.17 -4.64 8.43
N ILE A 126 -4.09 -3.87 8.28
CA ILE A 126 -3.20 -3.96 7.11
C ILE A 126 -2.10 -4.99 7.36
N TYR A 127 -1.51 -5.01 8.56
CA TYR A 127 -0.35 -5.82 8.89
C TYR A 127 -0.64 -7.32 8.89
N ASP A 128 -1.77 -7.75 9.46
CA ASP A 128 -2.09 -9.17 9.59
C ASP A 128 -2.22 -9.87 8.22
N PRO A 129 -2.91 -9.29 7.21
CA PRO A 129 -2.90 -9.82 5.85
C PRO A 129 -1.53 -9.83 5.17
N LEU A 130 -0.59 -8.96 5.57
CA LEU A 130 0.78 -8.99 5.04
C LEU A 130 1.59 -10.17 5.59
N CYS A 131 1.29 -10.59 6.82
CA CYS A 131 1.96 -11.70 7.47
C CYS A 131 1.31 -13.05 7.13
N ASP A 132 0.06 -13.04 6.67
CA ASP A 132 -0.61 -14.23 6.19
C ASP A 132 -0.03 -14.64 4.82
N PRO A 133 0.48 -15.87 4.67
CA PRO A 133 0.93 -16.37 3.37
C PRO A 133 -0.21 -16.60 2.36
N SER A 134 -1.47 -16.53 2.81
CA SER A 134 -2.66 -16.68 1.99
C SER A 134 -3.28 -15.32 1.65
N CYS A 135 -3.68 -15.15 0.40
CA CYS A 135 -4.37 -13.94 -0.02
C CYS A 135 -5.74 -13.85 0.67
N ALA A 136 -6.00 -12.75 1.37
CA ALA A 136 -7.29 -12.52 2.05
C ALA A 136 -8.52 -12.53 1.12
N PHE A 137 -8.33 -12.30 -0.19
CA PHE A 137 -9.41 -12.25 -1.17
C PHE A 137 -9.71 -13.61 -1.82
N CYS A 138 -8.69 -14.36 -2.25
CA CYS A 138 -8.87 -15.61 -2.98
C CYS A 138 -8.42 -16.86 -2.21
N GLY A 139 -7.80 -16.73 -1.04
CA GLY A 139 -7.28 -17.82 -0.22
C GLY A 139 -6.09 -18.58 -0.82
N LEU A 140 -5.61 -18.16 -2.00
CA LEU A 140 -4.43 -18.76 -2.63
C LEU A 140 -3.18 -18.33 -1.88
N ARG A 141 -2.31 -19.30 -1.62
CA ARG A 141 -0.99 -19.06 -1.04
C ARG A 141 -0.07 -18.51 -2.12
N GLU A 142 0.73 -17.49 -1.81
CA GLU A 142 1.80 -17.06 -2.73
C GLU A 142 2.71 -18.28 -3.00
N LEU A 143 2.71 -18.76 -4.25
CA LEU A 143 3.69 -19.76 -4.68
C LEU A 143 5.06 -19.06 -4.72
N PRO A 144 6.12 -19.68 -4.19
CA PRO A 144 7.46 -19.10 -4.24
C PRO A 144 7.86 -18.91 -5.71
N VAL A 145 8.00 -17.65 -6.13
CA VAL A 145 8.54 -17.32 -7.45
C VAL A 145 9.99 -17.81 -7.46
N PRO A 146 10.37 -18.80 -8.31
CA PRO A 146 11.69 -19.39 -8.24
C PRO A 146 12.76 -18.34 -8.60
N ALA A 147 13.66 -18.07 -7.64
CA ALA A 147 14.71 -17.05 -7.71
C ALA A 147 15.88 -17.38 -8.65
N HIS A 148 15.70 -18.31 -9.61
CA HIS A 148 16.77 -18.80 -10.47
C HIS A 148 16.31 -18.93 -11.92
N SER A 149 16.09 -17.81 -12.61
CA SER A 149 16.55 -17.67 -14.00
C SER A 149 16.38 -16.23 -14.46
N SER A 150 17.50 -15.54 -14.62
CA SER A 150 17.59 -14.19 -15.19
C SER A 150 17.28 -14.19 -16.69
N THR A 151 16.15 -14.73 -17.17
CA THR A 151 15.74 -14.60 -18.59
C THR A 151 14.27 -14.94 -18.84
N LEU A 152 13.32 -14.16 -18.33
CA LEU A 152 11.98 -14.03 -18.94
C LEU A 152 11.40 -12.63 -18.66
N LEU A 153 12.13 -11.60 -19.06
CA LEU A 153 11.63 -10.21 -19.13
C LEU A 153 10.85 -9.95 -20.43
N LEU A 154 10.00 -10.86 -20.86
CA LEU A 154 9.03 -10.63 -21.93
C LEU A 154 7.85 -11.58 -21.74
N PHE A 155 6.99 -11.33 -20.75
CA PHE A 155 5.53 -11.56 -20.81
C PHE A 155 4.93 -11.15 -19.47
N LEU A 156 4.48 -9.88 -19.44
CA LEU A 156 3.36 -9.30 -18.71
C LEU A 156 3.69 -7.83 -18.37
N PRO A 157 3.55 -6.89 -19.33
CA PRO A 157 2.88 -5.66 -18.95
C PRO A 157 1.42 -6.03 -18.66
N SER A 158 0.76 -5.28 -17.78
CA SER A 158 -0.61 -5.51 -17.33
C SER A 158 -0.72 -6.45 -16.13
N PHE A 159 -0.81 -5.77 -14.98
CA PHE A 159 -1.74 -6.08 -13.90
C PHE A 159 -3.12 -6.44 -14.50
N GLU A 160 -3.28 -7.66 -15.01
CA GLU A 160 -4.61 -8.20 -15.33
C GLU A 160 -5.22 -8.69 -14.02
N PHE A 161 -6.10 -7.86 -13.49
CA PHE A 161 -7.29 -8.31 -12.77
C PHE A 161 -7.77 -9.62 -13.41
N LEU A 162 -7.70 -10.74 -12.69
CA LEU A 162 -8.56 -11.87 -13.02
C LEU A 162 -10.00 -11.39 -12.81
N PRO A 163 -10.83 -11.29 -13.86
CA PRO A 163 -12.23 -10.99 -13.68
C PRO A 163 -12.92 -12.32 -13.38
N ASN A 164 -13.09 -12.61 -12.09
CA ASN A 164 -14.14 -13.46 -11.49
C ASN A 164 -13.69 -13.90 -10.10
N CYS A 165 -13.86 -12.97 -9.15
CA CYS A 165 -14.16 -13.23 -7.74
C CYS A 165 -15.06 -12.08 -7.30
#